data_AF-A0A330L4W8-F1
#
_entry.id   AF-A0A330L4W8-F1
#
_cell.length_a   1.000
_cell.length_b   1.000
_cell.length_c   1.000
_cell.angle_alpha   90.00
_cell.angle_beta   90.00
_cell.angle_gamma   90.00
#
_symmetry.space_group_name_H-M   'P 1'
#
loop_
_entity.id
_entity.type
_entity.pdbx_description
1 polymer ?
#
loop_
_entity_poly.entity_id
_entity_poly.type
_entity_poly.pdbx_seq_one_letter_code
_entity_poly.pdbx_strand_id
1 'polypeptide(L)'
;MALAGIHMSPIPSLTYTRELFGERILRSVTANTRQDGIDLLREAAAIPIKPRTVRFPLSEANQALQALKAGSFQGAAVLTI
;
A
#
# COMPACT_ATOMS: atom_id res chain seq x y z
N MET A 1 2.40 -6.39 1.29
CA MET A 1 1.40 -6.30 0.21
C MET A 1 0.04 -6.70 0.76
N ALA A 2 -0.89 -5.76 0.87
CA ALA A 2 -2.28 -6.07 1.16
C ALA A 2 -2.98 -6.35 -0.18
N LEU A 3 -3.53 -7.56 -0.35
CA LEU A 3 -4.31 -7.95 -1.54
C LEU A 3 -5.72 -7.36 -1.43
N ALA A 4 -5.86 -6.06 -1.66
CA ALA A 4 -7.13 -5.33 -1.62
C ALA A 4 -7.92 -5.48 -2.94
N GLY A 5 -8.29 -6.71 -3.31
CA GLY A 5 -9.23 -6.98 -4.41
C GLY A 5 -8.64 -7.04 -5.83
N ILE A 6 -7.35 -7.33 -5.99
CA ILE A 6 -6.71 -7.54 -7.31
C ILE A 6 -6.93 -9.00 -7.75
N HIS A 7 -7.31 -9.23 -9.02
CA HIS A 7 -7.37 -10.55 -9.65
C HIS A 7 -6.02 -11.27 -9.53
N MET A 8 -6.02 -12.53 -9.06
CA MET A 8 -4.78 -13.30 -8.90
C MET A 8 -4.57 -14.30 -10.03
N SER A 9 -3.36 -14.28 -10.61
CA SER A 9 -2.81 -15.42 -11.34
C SER A 9 -2.02 -16.31 -10.37
N PRO A 10 -1.71 -17.56 -10.76
CA PRO A 10 -0.72 -18.37 -10.04
C PRO A 10 0.60 -17.61 -9.91
N ILE A 11 1.26 -17.75 -8.76
CA ILE A 11 2.62 -17.23 -8.58
C ILE A 11 3.54 -18.03 -9.52
N PRO A 12 4.26 -17.38 -10.43
CA PRO A 12 5.19 -18.08 -11.32
C PRO A 12 6.37 -18.66 -10.53
N SER A 13 7.02 -19.68 -11.08
CA SER A 13 8.27 -20.19 -10.52
C SER A 13 9.36 -19.12 -10.53
N LEU A 14 10.16 -19.06 -9.46
CA LEU A 14 11.31 -18.16 -9.33
C LEU A 14 12.60 -18.97 -9.45
N THR A 15 13.54 -18.54 -10.28
CA THR A 15 14.90 -19.07 -10.37
C THR A 15 15.77 -18.39 -9.32
N TYR A 16 16.20 -19.15 -8.32
CA TYR A 16 16.90 -18.62 -7.15
C TYR A 16 18.07 -17.67 -7.47
N THR A 17 18.91 -18.05 -8.44
CA THR A 17 20.10 -17.27 -8.81
C THR A 17 19.79 -15.98 -9.58
N ARG A 18 18.69 -15.95 -10.34
CA ARG A 18 18.36 -14.84 -11.23
C ARG A 18 17.39 -13.85 -10.61
N GLU A 19 16.35 -14.34 -9.93
CA GLU A 19 15.30 -13.48 -9.37
C GLU A 19 15.50 -13.19 -7.88
N LEU A 20 16.22 -14.04 -7.14
CA LEU A 20 16.43 -13.84 -5.70
C LEU A 20 17.86 -13.41 -5.34
N PHE A 21 18.80 -13.33 -6.28
CA PHE A 21 20.16 -12.78 -6.06
C PHE A 21 20.88 -13.30 -4.79
N GLY A 22 20.61 -14.53 -4.39
CA GLY A 22 21.19 -15.14 -3.17
C GLY A 22 20.47 -14.77 -1.85
N GLU A 23 19.30 -14.15 -1.92
CA GLU A 23 18.46 -13.84 -0.76
C GLU A 23 18.11 -15.10 0.02
N ARG A 24 18.36 -15.05 1.33
CA ARG A 24 18.23 -16.22 2.22
C ARG A 24 16.79 -16.50 2.63
N ILE A 25 15.93 -15.49 2.58
CA ILE A 25 14.57 -15.55 3.12
C ILE A 25 13.60 -14.83 2.18
N LEU A 26 12.64 -15.59 1.65
CA LEU A 26 11.46 -15.05 0.97
C LEU A 26 10.24 -15.31 1.87
N ARG A 27 9.48 -14.28 2.23
CA ARG A 27 8.27 -14.41 3.04
C ARG A 27 7.10 -13.67 2.42
N SER A 28 5.95 -14.35 2.36
CA SER A 28 4.69 -13.67 2.14
C SER A 28 4.34 -12.87 3.40
N VAL A 29 3.76 -11.69 3.19
CA VAL A 29 3.09 -10.94 4.24
C VAL A 29 1.60 -11.00 3.95
N THR A 30 0.83 -11.48 4.92
CA THR A 30 -0.63 -11.52 4.86
C THR A 30 -1.19 -10.18 5.36
N ALA A 31 -2.51 -10.02 5.33
CA ALA A 31 -3.18 -8.83 5.84
C ALA A 31 -2.70 -8.49 7.27
N ASN A 32 -2.53 -7.20 7.54
CA ASN A 32 -2.18 -6.71 8.86
C ASN A 32 -3.34 -7.00 9.83
N THR A 33 -3.02 -7.42 11.04
CA THR A 33 -3.99 -7.53 12.12
C THR A 33 -4.40 -6.13 12.60
N ARG A 34 -5.51 -6.06 13.35
CA ARG A 34 -5.89 -4.83 14.05
C ARG A 34 -4.77 -4.33 14.97
N GLN A 35 -4.09 -5.25 15.66
CA GLN A 35 -3.02 -4.93 16.58
C GLN A 35 -1.82 -4.32 15.86
N ASP A 36 -1.41 -4.89 14.72
CA ASP A 36 -0.34 -4.33 13.88
C ASP A 36 -0.63 -2.88 13.48
N GLY A 37 -1.89 -2.56 13.17
CA GLY A 37 -2.31 -1.20 12.86
C GLY A 37 -2.19 -0.24 14.05
N ILE A 38 -2.58 -0.69 15.25
CA ILE A 38 -2.47 0.12 16.47
C ILE A 38 -1.01 0.40 16.80
N ASP A 39 -0.15 -0.63 16.74
CA ASP A 39 1.26 -0.51 17.06
C ASP A 39 1.97 0.39 16.05
N LEU A 40 1.68 0.25 14.75
CA LEU A 40 2.19 1.13 13.70
C LEU A 40 1.80 2.59 13.95
N LEU A 41 0.53 2.88 14.27
CA LEU A 41 0.08 4.26 14.50
C LEU A 41 0.72 4.89 15.73
N ARG A 42 0.96 4.10 16.79
CA ARG A 42 1.67 4.55 17.98
C ARG A 42 3.10 4.97 17.64
N GLU A 43 3.84 4.12 16.94
CA GLU A 43 5.21 4.41 16.51
C GLU A 43 5.27 5.60 15.54
N ALA A 44 4.34 5.66 14.59
CA ALA A 44 4.26 6.76 13.63
C ALA A 44 4.04 8.12 14.31
N ALA A 45 3.25 8.16 15.39
CA ALA A 45 3.06 9.36 16.19
C ALA A 45 4.31 9.75 17.00
N ALA A 46 5.05 8.76 17.53
CA ALA A 46 6.29 8.99 18.27
C ALA A 46 7.45 9.49 17.39
N ILE A 47 7.51 9.04 16.12
CA ILE A 47 8.52 9.42 15.09
C ILE A 47 8.09 10.67 14.27
N PRO A 48 7.07 11.41 14.72
CA PRO A 48 6.11 12.18 13.90
C PRO A 48 6.17 12.00 12.37
N ILE A 49 5.77 10.83 11.87
CA ILE A 49 5.64 10.58 10.43
C ILE A 49 4.55 11.50 9.85
N LYS A 50 4.87 12.24 8.78
CA LYS A 50 3.93 13.11 8.06
C LYS A 50 3.69 12.58 6.63
N PRO A 51 2.61 11.83 6.40
CA PRO A 51 2.26 11.37 5.06
C PRO A 51 1.97 12.56 4.12
N ARG A 52 2.36 12.43 2.85
CA ARG A 52 1.88 13.33 1.79
C ARG A 52 0.48 12.88 1.38
N THR A 53 -0.47 13.81 1.43
CA THR A 53 -1.86 13.52 1.08
C THR A 53 -2.43 14.58 0.16
N VAL A 54 -3.25 14.16 -0.80
CA VAL A 54 -4.10 15.04 -1.60
C VAL A 54 -5.56 14.79 -1.22
N ARG A 55 -6.29 15.85 -0.89
CA ARG A 55 -7.67 15.74 -0.43
C ARG A 55 -8.63 15.94 -1.59
N PHE A 56 -9.67 15.12 -1.63
CA PHE A 56 -10.80 15.27 -2.55
C PHE A 56 -12.09 15.27 -1.72
N PRO A 57 -13.08 16.11 -2.03
CA PRO A 57 -14.44 15.93 -1.51
C PRO A 57 -14.97 14.54 -1.86
N LEU A 58 -15.77 13.93 -0.98
CA LEU A 58 -16.39 12.63 -1.25
C LEU A 58 -17.23 12.66 -2.55
N SER A 59 -17.86 13.79 -2.86
CA SER A 59 -18.60 14.01 -4.11
C SER A 59 -17.73 13.89 -5.36
N GLU A 60 -16.41 14.06 -5.24
CA GLU A 60 -15.44 14.00 -6.34
C GLU A 60 -14.66 12.67 -6.35
N ALA A 61 -15.15 11.63 -5.67
CA ALA A 61 -14.45 10.33 -5.58
C ALA A 61 -14.05 9.76 -6.95
N ASN A 62 -14.89 9.92 -7.98
CA ASN A 62 -14.56 9.47 -9.34
C ASN A 62 -13.36 10.23 -9.94
N GLN A 63 -13.22 11.52 -9.67
CA GLN A 63 -12.05 12.29 -10.10
C GLN A 63 -10.79 11.84 -9.35
N ALA A 64 -10.90 11.58 -8.04
CA ALA A 64 -9.80 11.05 -7.24
C ALA A 64 -9.28 9.71 -7.81
N LEU A 65 -10.19 8.81 -8.23
CA LEU A 65 -9.84 7.55 -8.87
C LEU A 65 -9.16 7.74 -10.24
N GLN A 66 -9.63 8.68 -11.05
CA GLN A 66 -9.01 8.99 -12.34
C GLN A 66 -7.59 9.57 -12.15
N ALA A 67 -7.42 10.49 -11.21
CA ALA A 67 -6.12 11.07 -10.85
C ALA A 67 -5.15 9.99 -10.33
N LEU A 68 -5.64 9.04 -9.52
CA LEU A 68 -4.85 7.90 -9.05
C LEU A 68 -4.40 7.01 -10.21
N LYS A 69 -5.32 6.66 -11.14
CA LYS A 69 -5.00 5.86 -12.33
C LYS A 69 -3.98 6.55 -13.23
N ALA A 70 -4.08 7.87 -13.36
CA ALA A 70 -3.16 8.68 -14.17
C ALA A 70 -1.83 9.00 -13.46
N GLY A 71 -1.66 8.64 -12.18
CA GLY A 71 -0.46 8.95 -11.40
C GLY A 71 -0.26 10.45 -11.17
N SER A 72 -1.34 11.23 -11.12
CA SER A 72 -1.30 12.71 -11.13
C SER A 72 -0.92 13.36 -9.80
N PHE A 73 -0.66 12.58 -8.74
CA PHE A 73 -0.23 13.09 -7.44
C PHE A 73 0.79 12.17 -6.76
N GLN A 74 1.53 12.74 -5.81
CA GLN A 74 2.43 11.99 -4.94
C GLN A 74 1.78 11.73 -3.58
N GLY A 75 1.94 10.52 -3.05
CA GLY A 75 1.37 10.13 -1.76
C GLY A 75 -0.01 9.49 -1.91
N ALA A 76 -0.91 9.76 -0.96
CA ALA A 76 -2.24 9.14 -0.92
C ALA A 76 -3.36 10.16 -1.21
N ALA A 77 -4.36 9.75 -1.98
CA ALA A 77 -5.63 10.48 -2.08
C ALA A 77 -6.49 10.16 -0.86
N VAL A 78 -7.09 11.19 -0.24
CA VAL A 78 -7.96 11.08 0.93
C VAL A 78 -9.30 11.72 0.61
N LEU A 79 -10.39 10.96 0.75
CA LEU A 79 -11.74 11.50 0.63
C LEU A 79 -12.15 12.20 1.92
N THR A 80 -12.72 13.38 1.78
CA THR A 80 -13.19 14.22 2.88
C THR A 80 -14.72 14.33 2.82
N ILE A 81 -15.35 14.26 3.99
CA ILE A 81 -16.80 14.40 4.18
C ILE A 81 -17.13 15.76 4.79
#